data_AF-A0A0W0YMP0-F1
#
_entry.id   AF-A0A0W0YMP0-F1
#
_cell.length_a   1.000
_cell.length_b   1.000
_cell.length_c   1.000
_cell.angle_alpha   90.00
_cell.angle_beta   90.00
_cell.angle_gamma   90.00
#
_symmetry.space_group_name_H-M   'P 1'
#
loop_
_entity.id
_entity.type
_entity.pdbx_description
1 polymer ?
#
loop_
_entity_poly.entity_id
_entity_poly.type
_entity_poly.pdbx_seq_one_letter_code
_entity_poly.pdbx_strand_id
1 'polypeptide(L)'
;KNIISICPKQRQTLLFSATYPEEIKQLSKQFMKGPAEVTDQLIYEGFSATALNGDMEQVDRDLAVLRFANQSCSILVATDVAARGLDIKELSAVINFDLAFDHDVHIHRIGRTGRAGNKGIALSLITPADAQRVCSIEDNHPHPIHWGNINELENHHTTRLVPEMVTLCLASGKKDKIRPGDILGALTKDAGLEGNTIGKINITAMYSYVAIHHSQADKAYQYLQSGKLKGRKVSVRKIN
;
A
#
# COMPACT_ATOMS: atom_id res chain seq x y z
N LYS A 1 7.04 21.64 -8.39
CA LYS A 1 7.79 20.47 -7.85
C LYS A 1 6.85 19.27 -7.71
N ASN A 2 7.12 18.17 -8.41
CA ASN A 2 6.27 16.99 -8.39
C ASN A 2 6.50 16.17 -7.11
N ILE A 3 5.45 15.88 -6.32
CA ILE A 3 5.55 15.05 -5.09
C ILE A 3 6.18 13.68 -5.41
N ILE A 4 5.82 13.11 -6.56
CA ILE A 4 6.38 11.84 -7.07
C ILE A 4 7.86 11.98 -7.42
N SER A 5 8.31 13.16 -7.89
CA SER A 5 9.72 13.40 -8.25
C SER A 5 10.65 13.58 -7.05
N ILE A 6 10.11 13.90 -5.87
CA ILE A 6 10.89 14.04 -4.63
C ILE A 6 11.05 12.65 -3.98
N CYS A 7 10.15 11.70 -4.25
CA CYS A 7 10.18 10.35 -3.70
C CYS A 7 11.31 9.47 -4.27
N PRO A 8 11.98 8.61 -3.46
CA PRO A 8 13.03 7.69 -3.90
C PRO A 8 12.61 6.74 -5.04
N LYS A 9 13.55 6.37 -5.92
CA LYS A 9 13.32 5.56 -7.15
C LYS A 9 12.82 4.12 -6.91
N GLN A 10 12.93 3.59 -5.69
CA GLN A 10 12.48 2.23 -5.33
C GLN A 10 11.08 2.32 -4.72
N ARG A 11 10.09 1.84 -5.48
CA ARG A 11 8.67 2.23 -5.37
C ARG A 11 7.90 1.34 -4.40
N GLN A 12 7.52 1.88 -3.26
CA GLN A 12 6.40 1.37 -2.47
C GLN A 12 5.93 2.48 -1.55
N THR A 13 4.85 3.18 -1.91
CA THR A 13 4.51 4.38 -1.17
C THR A 13 3.08 4.83 -1.37
N LEU A 14 2.31 4.80 -0.28
CA LEU A 14 1.61 5.96 0.31
C LEU A 14 0.65 5.41 1.38
N LEU A 15 0.86 5.78 2.65
CA LEU A 15 -0.14 5.59 3.70
C LEU A 15 -0.94 6.89 3.83
N PHE A 16 -2.22 6.88 3.46
CA PHE A 16 -3.12 7.99 3.76
C PHE A 16 -3.81 7.70 5.08
N SER A 17 -3.50 8.43 6.15
CA SER A 17 -4.25 8.28 7.41
C SER A 17 -5.43 9.26 7.46
N ALA A 18 -6.65 8.73 7.50
CA ALA A 18 -7.85 9.47 7.91
C ALA A 18 -8.34 8.84 9.23
N THR A 19 -8.25 9.53 10.37
CA THR A 19 -8.84 9.02 11.63
C THR A 19 -10.06 9.79 12.08
N TYR A 20 -10.96 9.04 12.72
CA TYR A 20 -12.07 9.54 13.52
C TYR A 20 -12.04 8.90 14.91
N PRO A 21 -12.18 9.68 15.99
CA PRO A 21 -12.68 9.19 17.27
C PRO A 21 -14.15 8.75 17.12
N GLU A 22 -14.56 7.66 17.78
CA GLU A 22 -15.91 7.08 17.68
C GLU A 22 -17.03 8.07 18.08
N GLU A 23 -16.71 9.07 18.91
CA GLU A 23 -17.66 10.07 19.40
C GLU A 23 -18.10 11.11 18.34
N ILE A 24 -17.37 11.24 17.21
CA ILE A 24 -17.63 12.26 16.17
C ILE A 24 -18.11 11.65 14.83
N LYS A 25 -18.25 10.33 14.77
CA LYS A 25 -18.63 9.56 13.57
C LYS A 25 -20.00 9.95 12.99
N GLN A 26 -20.91 10.49 13.81
CA GLN A 26 -22.22 10.98 13.38
C GLN A 26 -22.20 12.40 12.80
N LEU A 27 -21.32 13.27 13.27
CA LEU A 27 -21.18 14.64 12.75
C LEU A 27 -20.32 14.71 11.48
N SER A 28 -19.33 13.80 11.35
CA SER A 28 -18.37 13.84 10.24
C SER A 28 -18.91 13.33 8.90
N LYS A 29 -19.95 12.48 8.92
CA LYS A 29 -20.62 11.96 7.71
C LYS A 29 -21.11 13.06 6.76
N GLN A 30 -21.30 14.27 7.26
CA GLN A 30 -21.83 15.39 6.48
C GLN A 30 -20.74 16.24 5.80
N PHE A 31 -19.46 16.10 6.18
CA PHE A 31 -18.39 17.02 5.75
C PHE A 31 -17.06 16.36 5.34
N MET A 32 -16.87 15.04 5.50
CA MET A 32 -15.56 14.43 5.26
C MET A 32 -15.60 13.09 4.55
N LYS A 33 -14.64 12.89 3.63
CA LYS A 33 -14.50 11.68 2.81
C LYS A 33 -13.90 10.55 3.62
N GLY A 34 -14.57 9.40 3.69
CA GLY A 34 -14.02 8.20 4.33
C GLY A 34 -12.79 7.63 3.59
N PRO A 35 -11.99 6.75 4.21
CA PRO A 35 -10.85 6.10 3.55
C PRO A 35 -11.27 5.31 2.29
N ALA A 36 -12.51 4.81 2.26
CA ALA A 36 -13.08 4.19 1.07
C ALA A 36 -13.27 5.21 -0.06
N GLU A 37 -13.89 6.36 0.20
CA GLU A 37 -14.13 7.40 -0.81
C GLU A 37 -12.83 7.98 -1.38
N VAL A 38 -11.82 8.18 -0.54
CA VAL A 38 -10.48 8.62 -1.00
C VAL A 38 -9.86 7.56 -1.89
N THR A 39 -9.98 6.28 -1.53
CA THR A 39 -9.50 5.16 -2.34
C THR A 39 -10.22 5.09 -3.68
N ASP A 40 -11.54 5.22 -3.68
CA ASP A 40 -12.35 5.17 -4.90
C ASP A 40 -12.01 6.31 -5.86
N GLN A 41 -11.79 7.52 -5.34
CA GLN A 41 -11.31 8.64 -6.14
C GLN A 41 -9.93 8.36 -6.74
N LEU A 42 -8.99 7.82 -5.94
CA LEU A 42 -7.66 7.48 -6.45
C LEU A 42 -7.73 6.43 -7.55
N ILE A 43 -8.58 5.41 -7.40
CA ILE A 43 -8.82 4.40 -8.43
C ILE A 43 -9.44 5.02 -9.69
N TYR A 44 -10.41 5.93 -9.54
CA TYR A 44 -11.04 6.64 -10.65
C TYR A 44 -10.03 7.47 -11.46
N GLU A 45 -9.08 8.12 -10.78
CA GLU A 45 -7.96 8.84 -11.42
C GLU A 45 -6.91 7.89 -12.05
N GLY A 46 -7.05 6.57 -11.84
CA GLY A 46 -6.21 5.53 -12.40
C GLY A 46 -4.96 5.23 -11.58
N PHE A 47 -4.97 5.53 -10.28
CA PHE A 47 -3.94 5.06 -9.33
C PHE A 47 -4.28 3.68 -8.79
N SER A 48 -3.25 2.88 -8.50
CA SER A 48 -3.42 1.62 -7.78
C SER A 48 -3.50 1.89 -6.28
N ALA A 49 -4.72 1.85 -5.74
CA ALA A 49 -5.00 2.11 -4.33
C ALA A 49 -5.83 1.00 -3.68
N THR A 50 -5.68 0.83 -2.36
CA THR A 50 -6.50 -0.06 -1.54
C THR A 50 -6.77 0.59 -0.19
N ALA A 51 -7.97 0.38 0.35
CA ALA A 51 -8.34 0.89 1.67
C ALA A 51 -8.00 -0.13 2.77
N LEU A 52 -7.83 0.36 3.99
CA LEU A 52 -7.66 -0.41 5.21
C LEU A 52 -8.37 0.30 6.37
N ASN A 53 -9.59 -0.12 6.69
CA ASN A 53 -10.39 0.48 7.75
C ASN A 53 -10.80 -0.57 8.80
N GLY A 54 -11.41 -0.11 9.90
CA GLY A 54 -11.79 -0.97 11.03
C GLY A 54 -13.04 -1.83 10.76
N ASP A 55 -13.81 -1.50 9.72
CA ASP A 55 -15.07 -2.18 9.38
C ASP A 55 -14.86 -3.33 8.37
N MET A 56 -13.62 -3.52 7.88
CA MET A 56 -13.27 -4.60 6.95
C MET A 56 -13.24 -5.97 7.64
N GLU A 57 -13.71 -7.00 6.93
CA GLU A 57 -13.49 -8.38 7.36
C GLU A 57 -12.00 -8.70 7.41
N GLN A 58 -11.61 -9.58 8.33
CA GLN A 58 -10.20 -9.97 8.51
C GLN A 58 -9.58 -10.51 7.21
N VAL A 59 -10.37 -11.22 6.39
CA VAL A 59 -9.91 -11.78 5.11
C VAL A 59 -9.54 -10.67 4.12
N ASP A 60 -10.37 -9.62 4.02
CA ASP A 60 -10.11 -8.47 3.14
C ASP A 60 -8.95 -7.63 3.66
N ARG A 61 -8.87 -7.46 4.99
CA ARG A 61 -7.75 -6.79 5.67
C ARG A 61 -6.43 -7.47 5.34
N ASP A 62 -6.36 -8.79 5.49
CA ASP A 62 -5.18 -9.58 5.19
C ASP A 62 -4.80 -9.48 3.70
N LEU A 63 -5.80 -9.48 2.80
CA LEU A 63 -5.58 -9.33 1.37
C LEU A 63 -5.04 -7.94 0.99
N ALA A 64 -5.58 -6.87 1.57
CA ALA A 64 -5.12 -5.50 1.35
C ALA A 64 -3.65 -5.33 1.79
N VAL A 65 -3.32 -5.81 3.00
CA VAL A 65 -1.95 -5.81 3.53
C VAL A 65 -1.03 -6.65 2.66
N LEU A 66 -1.49 -7.81 2.18
CA LEU A 66 -0.70 -8.67 1.29
C LEU A 66 -0.42 -7.99 -0.06
N ARG A 67 -1.45 -7.42 -0.72
CA ARG A 67 -1.29 -6.70 -1.99
C ARG A 67 -0.31 -5.55 -1.85
N PHE A 68 -0.43 -4.79 -0.75
CA PHE A 68 0.46 -3.70 -0.46
C PHE A 68 1.89 -4.22 -0.21
N ALA A 69 2.09 -5.18 0.68
CA ALA A 69 3.41 -5.76 0.99
C ALA A 69 4.11 -6.39 -0.22
N ASN A 70 3.34 -6.91 -1.18
CA ASN A 70 3.82 -7.48 -2.43
C ASN A 70 4.15 -6.44 -3.51
N GLN A 71 4.02 -5.14 -3.22
CA GLN A 71 4.19 -4.06 -4.20
C GLN A 71 3.23 -4.16 -5.39
N SER A 72 2.10 -4.86 -5.20
CA SER A 72 1.03 -4.97 -6.19
C SER A 72 -0.07 -3.93 -6.02
N CYS A 73 -0.01 -3.16 -4.92
CA CYS A 73 -0.75 -1.94 -4.74
C CYS A 73 0.24 -0.82 -4.41
N SER A 74 0.15 0.30 -5.12
CA SER A 74 1.05 1.43 -4.90
C SER A 74 0.66 2.24 -3.66
N ILE A 75 -0.64 2.38 -3.42
CA ILE A 75 -1.20 3.26 -2.39
C ILE A 75 -2.05 2.45 -1.40
N LEU A 76 -1.83 2.67 -0.10
CA LEU A 76 -2.63 2.14 0.99
C LEU A 76 -3.30 3.28 1.75
N VAL A 77 -4.62 3.41 1.66
CA VAL A 77 -5.38 4.39 2.45
C VAL A 77 -5.83 3.69 3.73
N ALA A 78 -5.44 4.19 4.90
CA ALA A 78 -5.77 3.59 6.18
C ALA A 78 -6.31 4.60 7.20
N THR A 79 -6.79 4.11 8.32
CA THR A 79 -6.99 4.92 9.53
C THR A 79 -5.88 4.59 10.54
N ASP A 80 -5.52 5.48 11.47
CA ASP A 80 -4.53 5.18 12.52
C ASP A 80 -4.86 3.91 13.30
N VAL A 81 -6.14 3.67 13.59
CA VAL A 81 -6.59 2.46 14.28
C VAL A 81 -6.27 1.23 13.43
N ALA A 82 -6.58 1.29 12.14
CA ALA A 82 -6.28 0.20 11.22
C ALA A 82 -4.79 0.08 10.88
N ALA A 83 -4.01 1.16 11.00
CA ALA A 83 -2.59 1.19 10.70
C ALA A 83 -1.72 0.69 11.86
N ARG A 84 -2.22 0.74 13.10
CA ARG A 84 -1.54 0.21 14.27
C ARG A 84 -1.34 -1.30 14.16
N GLY A 85 -0.15 -1.78 14.53
CA GLY A 85 0.20 -3.20 14.48
C GLY A 85 0.50 -3.75 13.08
N LEU A 86 0.45 -2.91 12.03
CA LEU A 86 0.91 -3.31 10.71
C LEU A 86 2.45 -3.39 10.69
N ASP A 87 2.96 -4.61 10.49
CA ASP A 87 4.37 -4.85 10.17
C ASP A 87 4.61 -4.62 8.67
N ILE A 88 4.55 -3.34 8.29
CA ILE A 88 4.86 -2.90 6.94
C ILE A 88 6.31 -2.43 6.93
N LYS A 89 7.06 -2.90 5.93
CA LYS A 89 8.43 -2.44 5.66
C LYS A 89 8.46 -0.92 5.51
N GLU A 90 9.62 -0.35 5.79
CA GLU A 90 9.92 1.06 5.59
C GLU A 90 9.27 1.67 4.33
N LEU A 91 8.44 2.70 4.51
CA LEU A 91 7.76 3.40 3.42
C LEU A 91 8.63 4.53 2.88
N SER A 92 8.60 4.78 1.57
CA SER A 92 9.36 5.90 0.99
C SER A 92 8.73 7.27 1.26
N ALA A 93 7.43 7.30 1.57
CA ALA A 93 6.67 8.48 1.95
C ALA A 93 5.36 8.15 2.68
N VAL A 94 4.92 9.11 3.49
CA VAL A 94 3.64 9.11 4.22
C VAL A 94 2.94 10.42 3.89
N ILE A 95 1.65 10.36 3.56
CA ILE A 95 0.82 11.55 3.33
C ILE A 95 -0.30 11.57 4.36
N ASN A 96 -0.29 12.57 5.24
CA ASN A 96 -1.40 12.83 6.13
C ASN A 96 -2.45 13.62 5.34
N PHE A 97 -3.57 12.97 5.02
CA PHE A 97 -4.71 13.64 4.38
C PHE A 97 -5.40 14.57 5.37
N ASP A 98 -5.68 14.04 6.57
CA ASP A 98 -6.11 14.81 7.72
C ASP A 98 -4.96 14.91 8.71
N LEU A 99 -4.76 16.09 9.29
CA LEU A 99 -3.73 16.29 10.29
C LEU A 99 -4.03 15.46 11.55
N ALA A 100 -2.99 14.91 12.17
CA ALA A 100 -3.15 14.19 13.43
C ALA A 100 -3.71 15.10 14.52
N PHE A 101 -4.48 14.53 15.44
CA PHE A 101 -5.09 15.27 16.54
C PHE A 101 -4.05 15.76 17.55
N ASP A 102 -2.99 14.99 17.76
CA ASP A 102 -1.92 15.27 18.71
C ASP A 102 -0.55 14.90 18.14
N HIS A 103 0.50 15.35 18.83
CA HIS A 103 1.88 15.15 18.45
C HIS A 103 2.29 13.67 18.43
N ASP A 104 1.87 12.87 19.41
CA ASP A 104 2.27 11.47 19.53
C ASP A 104 1.71 10.63 18.37
N VAL A 105 0.45 10.87 17.99
CA VAL A 105 -0.16 10.27 16.80
C VAL A 105 0.58 10.71 15.55
N HIS A 106 0.93 11.99 15.43
CA HIS A 106 1.73 12.50 14.31
C HIS A 106 3.07 11.76 14.16
N ILE A 107 3.84 11.64 15.25
CA ILE A 107 5.12 10.93 15.28
C ILE A 107 4.96 9.46 14.89
N HIS A 108 3.93 8.77 15.37
CA HIS A 108 3.67 7.38 14.99
C HIS A 108 3.32 7.20 13.51
N ARG A 109 2.65 8.18 12.89
CA ARG A 109 2.31 8.19 11.46
C ARG A 109 3.55 8.43 10.61
N ILE A 110 4.24 9.54 10.82
CA ILE A 110 5.41 9.90 10.01
C ILE A 110 6.58 8.97 10.27
N GLY A 111 6.64 8.39 11.46
CA GLY A 111 7.61 7.37 11.83
C GLY A 111 7.45 6.07 11.04
N ARG A 112 6.61 5.96 10.01
CA ARG A 112 6.59 4.84 9.05
C ARG A 112 7.53 5.04 7.85
N THR A 113 8.17 6.21 7.77
CA THR A 113 9.17 6.58 6.77
C THR A 113 10.40 7.19 7.47
N GLY A 114 11.54 7.23 6.78
CA GLY A 114 12.81 7.73 7.32
C GLY A 114 13.52 6.82 8.36
N ARG A 115 13.20 5.52 8.48
CA ARG A 115 13.86 4.62 9.46
C ARG A 115 15.17 4.04 8.96
N ALA A 116 16.02 3.65 9.91
CA ALA A 116 17.29 2.94 9.68
C ALA A 116 18.26 3.66 8.71
N GLY A 117 18.27 5.00 8.73
CA GLY A 117 19.14 5.84 7.89
C GLY A 117 18.64 6.02 6.45
N ASN A 118 17.47 5.47 6.10
CA ASN A 118 16.86 5.68 4.78
C ASN A 118 16.22 7.07 4.68
N LYS A 119 16.18 7.62 3.47
CA LYS A 119 15.46 8.87 3.19
C LYS A 119 13.98 8.58 2.99
N GLY A 120 13.15 9.29 3.73
CA GLY A 120 11.70 9.22 3.68
C GLY A 120 11.08 10.61 3.60
N ILE A 121 9.84 10.71 3.10
CA ILE A 121 9.13 11.99 3.00
C ILE A 121 7.81 11.89 3.76
N ALA A 122 7.61 12.77 4.74
CA ALA A 122 6.29 12.96 5.35
C ALA A 122 5.70 14.28 4.86
N LEU A 123 4.51 14.22 4.26
CA LEU A 123 3.75 15.39 3.86
C LEU A 123 2.44 15.42 4.64
N SER A 124 1.99 16.60 5.03
CA SER A 124 0.67 16.78 5.63
C SER A 124 -0.10 17.82 4.83
N LEU A 125 -1.34 17.50 4.47
CA LEU A 125 -2.26 18.47 3.92
C LEU A 125 -2.87 19.24 5.09
N ILE A 126 -2.86 20.57 4.98
CA ILE A 126 -3.28 21.47 6.05
C ILE A 126 -4.33 22.40 5.47
N THR A 127 -5.44 22.54 6.18
CA THR A 127 -6.46 23.55 5.91
C THR A 127 -6.41 24.65 6.98
N PRO A 128 -7.01 25.84 6.75
CA PRO A 128 -7.11 26.86 7.79
C PRO A 128 -7.76 26.38 9.10
N ALA A 129 -8.62 25.36 9.04
CA ALA A 129 -9.26 24.77 10.22
C ALA A 129 -8.28 23.99 11.12
N ASP A 130 -7.11 23.62 10.60
CA ASP A 130 -6.11 22.82 11.33
C ASP A 130 -5.11 23.69 12.12
N ALA A 131 -5.24 25.02 12.09
CA ALA A 131 -4.26 25.95 12.67
C ALA A 131 -3.86 25.60 14.11
N GLN A 132 -4.82 25.30 14.99
CA GLN A 132 -4.55 24.92 16.38
C GLN A 132 -3.75 23.60 16.49
N ARG A 133 -4.10 22.61 15.66
CA ARG A 133 -3.43 21.31 15.63
C ARG A 133 -2.00 21.44 15.11
N VAL A 134 -1.79 22.28 14.09
CA VAL A 134 -0.46 22.56 13.56
C VAL A 134 0.43 23.18 14.62
N CYS A 135 -0.03 24.20 15.34
CA CYS A 135 0.74 24.80 16.44
C CYS A 135 1.11 23.76 17.50
N SER A 136 0.17 22.90 17.91
CA SER A 136 0.44 21.84 18.89
C SER A 136 1.47 20.82 18.41
N ILE A 137 1.50 20.52 17.11
CA ILE A 137 2.50 19.63 16.51
C ILE A 137 3.86 20.34 16.41
N GLU A 138 3.89 21.61 15.97
CA GLU A 138 5.09 22.44 15.82
C GLU A 138 5.79 22.69 17.15
N ASP A 139 5.06 23.03 18.21
CA ASP A 139 5.60 23.33 19.54
C ASP A 139 6.42 22.15 20.12
N ASN A 140 6.04 20.93 19.74
CA ASN A 140 6.69 19.70 20.18
C ASN A 140 7.66 19.13 19.12
N HIS A 141 7.79 19.76 17.95
CA HIS A 141 8.65 19.29 16.88
C HIS A 141 10.08 19.85 17.04
N PRO A 142 11.13 19.00 16.99
CA PRO A 142 12.51 19.46 17.21
C PRO A 142 13.06 20.38 16.12
N HIS A 143 12.38 20.48 14.97
CA HIS A 143 12.76 21.32 13.84
C HIS A 143 11.55 22.09 13.30
N PRO A 144 11.71 23.30 12.72
CA PRO A 144 10.62 24.00 12.07
C PRO A 144 9.99 23.16 10.96
N ILE A 145 8.66 23.15 10.88
CA ILE A 145 7.95 22.49 9.77
C ILE A 145 8.19 23.30 8.49
N HIS A 146 8.53 22.60 7.41
CA HIS A 146 8.67 23.20 6.09
C HIS A 146 7.29 23.37 5.44
N TRP A 147 6.83 24.61 5.37
CA TRP A 147 5.61 24.98 4.67
C TRP A 147 5.82 24.95 3.16
N GLY A 148 5.00 24.16 2.47
CA GLY A 148 4.94 24.10 1.00
C GLY A 148 3.69 24.80 0.48
N ASN A 149 3.72 25.23 -0.78
CA ASN A 149 2.56 25.80 -1.46
C ASN A 149 1.98 24.79 -2.45
N ILE A 150 0.69 24.48 -2.29
CA ILE A 150 -0.02 23.54 -3.19
C ILE A 150 -0.03 24.03 -4.65
N ASN A 151 -0.01 25.35 -4.86
CA ASN A 151 -0.01 25.96 -6.20
C ASN A 151 1.33 25.77 -6.94
N GLU A 152 2.40 25.41 -6.22
CA GLU A 152 3.69 25.06 -6.81
C GLU A 152 3.79 23.58 -7.22
N LEU A 153 2.74 22.80 -6.93
CA LEU A 153 2.64 21.41 -7.38
C LEU A 153 2.18 21.41 -8.84
N GLU A 154 3.03 20.87 -9.70
CA GLU A 154 2.70 20.70 -11.11
C GLU A 154 1.99 19.36 -11.30
N ASN A 155 0.79 19.40 -11.87
CA ASN A 155 0.05 18.22 -12.31
C ASN A 155 0.69 17.63 -13.57
N HIS A 156 1.75 16.85 -13.39
CA HIS A 156 2.27 16.02 -14.46
C HIS A 156 1.39 14.77 -14.59
N HIS A 157 0.38 14.82 -15.45
CA HIS A 157 -0.46 13.66 -15.84
C HIS A 157 0.33 12.51 -16.50
N THR A 158 1.65 12.68 -16.73
CA THR A 158 2.49 11.80 -17.54
C THR A 158 3.07 10.60 -16.78
N THR A 159 3.06 10.58 -15.44
CA THR A 159 3.57 9.43 -14.66
C THR A 159 2.54 8.94 -13.66
N ARG A 160 1.70 7.98 -14.06
CA ARG A 160 0.85 7.23 -13.12
C ARG A 160 1.72 6.29 -12.29
N LEU A 161 1.46 6.22 -11.00
CA LEU A 161 2.06 5.22 -10.11
C LEU A 161 1.43 3.87 -10.42
N VAL A 162 2.02 3.17 -11.38
CA VAL A 162 1.67 1.78 -11.69
C VAL A 162 2.47 0.88 -10.74
N PRO A 163 1.84 -0.13 -10.11
CA PRO A 163 2.55 -1.07 -9.27
C PRO A 163 3.59 -1.84 -10.09
N GLU A 164 4.78 -1.99 -9.52
CA GLU A 164 5.87 -2.72 -10.18
C GLU A 164 5.56 -4.22 -10.29
N MET A 165 4.81 -4.74 -9.32
CA MET A 165 4.45 -6.14 -9.21
C MET A 165 2.95 -6.36 -9.45
N VAL A 166 2.60 -7.56 -9.86
CA VAL A 166 1.22 -8.07 -9.94
C VAL A 166 1.16 -9.31 -9.06
N THR A 167 0.17 -9.40 -8.18
CA THR A 167 0.00 -10.56 -7.30
C THR A 167 -0.91 -11.58 -8.00
N LEU A 168 -0.39 -12.79 -8.22
CA LEU A 168 -1.20 -13.93 -8.65
C LEU A 168 -1.63 -14.73 -7.42
N CYS A 169 -2.92 -15.06 -7.35
CA CYS A 169 -3.49 -15.94 -6.35
C CYS A 169 -3.74 -17.31 -6.95
N LEU A 170 -3.17 -18.33 -6.33
CA LEU A 170 -3.32 -19.73 -6.68
C LEU A 170 -4.24 -20.38 -5.65
N ALA A 171 -5.27 -21.09 -6.11
CA ALA A 171 -6.18 -21.90 -5.30
C ALA A 171 -5.52 -23.20 -4.83
N SER A 172 -4.32 -23.08 -4.26
CA SER A 172 -3.60 -24.17 -3.62
C SER A 172 -2.67 -23.62 -2.56
N GLY A 173 -2.62 -24.27 -1.39
CA GLY A 173 -1.90 -23.76 -0.21
C GLY A 173 -1.16 -24.85 0.57
N LYS A 174 -0.92 -24.59 1.86
CA LYS A 174 -0.23 -25.54 2.76
C LYS A 174 -0.95 -26.88 2.85
N LYS A 175 -2.30 -26.90 2.83
CA LYS A 175 -3.09 -28.14 2.88
C LYS A 175 -2.85 -29.05 1.67
N ASP A 176 -2.48 -28.48 0.53
CA ASP A 176 -2.09 -29.21 -0.67
C ASP A 176 -0.59 -29.55 -0.70
N LYS A 177 0.11 -29.30 0.41
CA LYS A 177 1.57 -29.48 0.54
C LYS A 177 2.36 -28.61 -0.45
N ILE A 178 1.86 -27.44 -0.80
CA ILE A 178 2.60 -26.45 -1.61
C ILE A 178 3.59 -25.70 -0.72
N ARG A 179 4.82 -25.58 -1.20
CA ARG A 179 5.91 -24.81 -0.60
C ARG A 179 6.33 -23.66 -1.51
N PRO A 180 6.99 -22.60 -0.98
CA PRO A 180 7.42 -21.49 -1.83
C PRO A 180 8.36 -21.92 -2.95
N GLY A 181 9.23 -22.90 -2.68
CA GLY A 181 10.13 -23.48 -3.66
C GLY A 181 9.42 -24.21 -4.81
N ASP A 182 8.21 -24.75 -4.59
CA ASP A 182 7.43 -25.41 -5.64
C ASP A 182 6.93 -24.37 -6.66
N ILE A 183 6.45 -23.22 -6.16
CA ILE A 183 5.97 -22.11 -6.99
C ILE A 183 7.15 -21.45 -7.71
N LEU A 184 8.24 -21.19 -6.99
CA LEU A 184 9.46 -20.61 -7.57
C LEU A 184 10.03 -21.52 -8.66
N GLY A 185 10.10 -22.82 -8.41
CA GLY A 185 10.58 -23.82 -9.37
C GLY A 185 9.72 -23.85 -10.63
N ALA A 186 8.39 -23.88 -10.48
CA ALA A 186 7.47 -23.89 -11.61
C ALA A 186 7.58 -22.63 -12.47
N LEU A 187 7.73 -21.45 -11.84
CA LEU A 187 7.86 -20.18 -12.57
C LEU A 187 9.24 -20.02 -13.23
N THR A 188 10.31 -20.45 -12.58
CA THR A 188 11.68 -20.26 -13.11
C THR A 188 12.10 -21.36 -14.09
N LYS A 189 11.97 -22.63 -13.70
CA LYS A 189 12.46 -23.76 -14.51
C LYS A 189 11.51 -24.11 -15.65
N ASP A 190 10.22 -24.18 -15.36
CA ASP A 190 9.26 -24.68 -16.35
C ASP A 190 8.74 -23.55 -17.24
N ALA A 191 8.40 -22.40 -16.64
CA ALA A 191 7.93 -21.23 -17.39
C ALA A 191 9.05 -20.31 -17.91
N GLY A 192 10.29 -20.51 -17.46
CA GLY A 192 11.44 -19.72 -17.89
C GLY A 192 11.34 -18.24 -17.52
N LEU A 193 10.83 -17.92 -16.32
CA LEU A 193 10.89 -16.56 -15.76
C LEU A 193 12.25 -16.33 -15.10
N GLU A 194 12.70 -15.08 -15.14
CA GLU A 194 13.90 -14.67 -14.43
C GLU A 194 13.62 -14.57 -12.92
N GLY A 195 14.48 -15.15 -12.08
CA GLY A 195 14.27 -15.20 -10.63
C GLY A 195 14.18 -13.82 -9.95
N ASN A 196 14.79 -12.79 -10.53
CA ASN A 196 14.73 -11.39 -10.07
C ASN A 196 13.34 -10.76 -10.25
N THR A 197 12.51 -11.29 -11.16
CA THR A 197 11.14 -10.80 -11.43
C THR A 197 10.10 -11.43 -10.53
N ILE A 198 10.50 -12.40 -9.71
CA ILE A 198 9.63 -13.05 -8.74
C ILE A 198 9.88 -12.43 -7.38
N GLY A 199 8.84 -11.79 -6.85
CA GLY A 199 8.87 -11.15 -5.54
C GLY A 199 8.48 -12.12 -4.42
N LYS A 200 7.83 -11.54 -3.40
CA LYS A 200 7.42 -12.29 -2.21
C LYS A 200 6.42 -13.39 -2.56
N ILE A 201 6.62 -14.57 -1.98
CA ILE A 201 5.69 -15.70 -2.05
C ILE A 201 5.09 -15.91 -0.66
N ASN A 202 3.78 -15.76 -0.56
CA ASN A 202 3.01 -15.93 0.67
C ASN A 202 2.12 -17.17 0.53
N ILE A 203 2.20 -18.10 1.49
CA ILE A 203 1.39 -19.33 1.46
C ILE A 203 0.51 -19.40 2.70
N THR A 204 -0.80 -19.46 2.47
CA THR A 204 -1.84 -19.66 3.49
C THR A 204 -2.27 -21.13 3.53
N ALA A 205 -3.27 -21.47 4.36
CA ALA A 205 -3.78 -22.83 4.43
C ALA A 205 -4.34 -23.33 3.09
N MET A 206 -5.11 -22.49 2.39
CA MET A 206 -5.86 -22.86 1.18
C MET A 206 -5.34 -22.18 -0.10
N TYR A 207 -4.72 -21.00 0.02
CA TYR A 207 -4.26 -20.21 -1.12
C TYR A 207 -2.77 -19.91 -1.03
N SER A 208 -2.16 -19.70 -2.18
CA SER A 208 -0.82 -19.14 -2.30
C SER A 208 -0.87 -17.86 -3.13
N TYR A 209 -0.01 -16.92 -2.79
CA TYR A 209 0.12 -15.64 -3.47
C TYR A 209 1.57 -15.46 -3.88
N VAL A 210 1.79 -15.03 -5.12
CA VAL A 210 3.13 -14.73 -5.63
C VAL A 210 3.10 -13.37 -6.33
N ALA A 211 4.00 -12.50 -5.91
CA ALA A 211 4.25 -11.23 -6.58
C ALA A 211 5.15 -11.47 -7.79
N ILE A 212 4.77 -10.96 -8.97
CA ILE A 212 5.55 -11.09 -10.20
C ILE A 212 5.64 -9.72 -10.86
N HIS A 213 6.81 -9.33 -11.33
CA HIS A 213 6.99 -8.07 -12.05
C HIS A 213 6.01 -7.96 -13.23
N HIS A 214 5.39 -6.80 -13.38
CA HIS A 214 4.30 -6.58 -14.36
C HIS A 214 4.69 -6.99 -15.79
N SER A 215 5.96 -6.86 -16.18
CA SER A 215 6.45 -7.28 -17.51
C SER A 215 6.37 -8.79 -17.77
N GLN A 216 6.40 -9.64 -16.73
CA GLN A 216 6.34 -11.10 -16.86
C GLN A 216 5.05 -11.71 -16.26
N ALA A 217 4.19 -10.88 -15.68
CA ALA A 217 2.97 -11.33 -15.00
C ALA A 217 2.00 -12.08 -15.94
N ASP A 218 1.85 -11.63 -17.19
CA ASP A 218 1.01 -12.29 -18.18
C ASP A 218 1.52 -13.68 -18.56
N LYS A 219 2.84 -13.79 -18.79
CA LYS A 219 3.50 -15.06 -19.10
C LYS A 219 3.32 -16.05 -17.95
N ALA A 220 3.55 -15.62 -16.71
CA ALA A 220 3.33 -16.44 -15.53
C ALA A 220 1.86 -16.86 -15.36
N TYR A 221 0.92 -15.93 -15.58
CA TYR A 221 -0.51 -16.20 -15.47
C TYR A 221 -0.95 -17.29 -16.47
N GLN A 222 -0.57 -17.14 -17.74
CA GLN A 222 -0.89 -18.12 -18.78
C GLN A 222 -0.26 -19.49 -18.51
N TYR A 223 1.00 -19.52 -18.06
CA TYR A 223 1.66 -20.76 -17.69
C TYR A 223 0.94 -21.44 -16.53
N LEU A 224 0.62 -20.72 -15.45
CA LEU A 224 -0.03 -21.33 -14.29
C LEU A 224 -1.49 -21.74 -14.57
N GLN A 225 -2.19 -21.04 -15.46
CA GLN A 225 -3.56 -21.36 -15.85
C GLN A 225 -3.64 -22.65 -16.69
N SER A 226 -2.66 -22.88 -17.57
CA SER A 226 -2.59 -24.07 -18.44
C SER A 226 -1.77 -25.22 -17.84
N GLY A 227 -0.85 -24.89 -16.95
CA GLY A 227 0.15 -25.78 -16.38
C GLY A 227 -0.34 -26.58 -15.18
N LYS A 228 0.62 -27.29 -14.59
CA LYS A 228 0.41 -28.09 -13.38
C LYS A 228 1.39 -27.66 -12.31
N LEU A 229 0.91 -27.33 -11.14
CA LEU A 229 1.75 -27.16 -9.96
C LEU A 229 1.83 -28.52 -9.26
N LYS A 230 3.04 -29.10 -9.17
CA LYS A 230 3.26 -30.41 -8.54
C LYS A 230 2.36 -31.52 -9.14
N GLY A 231 2.19 -31.50 -10.45
CA GLY A 231 1.36 -32.47 -11.19
C GLY A 231 -0.15 -32.26 -11.09
N ARG A 232 -0.64 -31.23 -10.38
CA ARG A 232 -2.06 -30.90 -10.25
C ARG A 232 -2.40 -29.61 -10.98
N LYS A 233 -3.59 -29.56 -11.61
CA LYS A 233 -4.13 -28.30 -12.12
C LYS A 233 -4.51 -27.41 -10.94
N VAL A 234 -4.18 -26.13 -11.04
CA VAL A 234 -4.50 -25.14 -10.00
C VAL A 234 -5.23 -23.98 -10.66
N SER A 235 -6.31 -23.52 -10.02
CA SER A 235 -6.99 -22.31 -10.47
C SER A 235 -6.18 -21.08 -10.08
N VAL A 236 -5.95 -20.18 -11.03
CA VAL A 236 -5.17 -18.95 -10.83
C VAL A 236 -5.97 -17.73 -11.23
N ARG A 237 -5.89 -16.69 -10.41
CA ARG A 237 -6.48 -15.37 -10.67
C ARG A 237 -5.45 -14.26 -10.42
N LYS A 238 -5.54 -13.19 -11.18
CA LYS A 238 -4.83 -11.94 -10.88
C LYS A 238 -5.59 -11.21 -9.78
N ILE A 239 -4.87 -10.72 -8.77
CA ILE A 239 -5.41 -9.84 -7.75
C ILE A 239 -5.07 -8.42 -8.20
N ASN A 240 -6.07 -7.74 -8.77
CA ASN A 240 -5.95 -6.34 -9.19
C ASN A 240 -6.23 -5.40 -8.02
#